data_AF-A0A2M7GE28-F1
#
_entry.id   AF-A0A2M7GE28-F1
#
_cell.length_a   1.000
_cell.length_b   1.000
_cell.length_c   1.000
_cell.angle_alpha   90.00
_cell.angle_beta   90.00
_cell.angle_gamma   90.00
#
_symmetry.space_group_name_H-M   'P 1'
#
loop_
_entity.id
_entity.type
_entity.pdbx_description
1 polymer ?
#
loop_
_entity_poly.entity_id
_entity_poly.type
_entity_poly.pdbx_seq_one_letter_code
_entity_poly.pdbx_strand_id
1 'polypeptide(L)'
;MSIPPISLIYFFYGLAFFSMGLLVMVEGGRSLDTRLRRALRPLAAFGLIHAANEWLEMYQGVAVLLGQPIPAWLFGVHLAMLAFSFVSLAAFGSYLLAVSPTASRLILVVPLGLETVWVFGLFILKGHYPAPLIWNVADVWTRYSLAIPAALLAAIGLVIQQRVFRQAGLVSFGRDALWAAVAFGWYGLIGQLFVQMTTLPPSNVINQTLFENLFGFPVQLFRAAIAVLASFFVIRFLRAFQVEIERQITSLQEARLK
;
A
#
# COMPACT_ATOMS: atom_id res chain seq x y z
N MET A 1 14.75 7.58 -29.45
CA MET A 1 13.51 7.13 -28.78
C MET A 1 13.31 8.00 -27.54
N SER A 2 12.14 8.61 -27.37
CA SER A 2 11.80 9.36 -26.15
C SER A 2 11.32 8.39 -25.06
N ILE A 3 11.60 8.71 -23.79
CA ILE A 3 11.08 7.94 -22.66
C ILE A 3 9.54 8.10 -22.64
N PRO A 4 8.78 6.99 -22.55
CA PRO A 4 7.32 7.06 -22.51
C PRO A 4 6.85 7.85 -21.29
N PRO A 5 5.82 8.71 -21.41
CA PRO A 5 5.27 9.46 -20.27
C PRO A 5 4.88 8.54 -19.09
N ILE A 6 4.45 7.30 -19.38
CA ILE A 6 4.11 6.30 -18.37
C ILE A 6 5.30 5.92 -17.48
N SER A 7 6.54 5.93 -17.99
CA SER A 7 7.73 5.64 -17.19
C SER A 7 7.97 6.71 -16.12
N LEU A 8 7.70 7.98 -16.43
CA LEU A 8 7.76 9.06 -15.44
C LEU A 8 6.70 8.89 -14.35
N ILE A 9 5.51 8.41 -14.72
CA ILE A 9 4.44 8.12 -13.75
C ILE A 9 4.90 7.04 -12.77
N TYR A 10 5.43 5.91 -13.24
CA TYR A 10 5.98 4.85 -12.38
C TYR A 10 7.14 5.33 -11.50
N PHE A 11 8.01 6.21 -12.02
CA PHE A 11 9.09 6.81 -11.23
C PHE A 11 8.55 7.56 -10.01
N PHE A 12 7.66 8.54 -10.22
CA PHE A 12 7.09 9.35 -9.14
C PHE A 12 6.19 8.53 -8.21
N TYR A 13 5.49 7.55 -8.77
CA TYR A 13 4.66 6.65 -8.00
C TYR A 13 5.51 5.82 -7.02
N GLY A 14 6.57 5.18 -7.52
CA GLY A 14 7.53 4.47 -6.68
C GLY A 14 8.21 5.40 -5.68
N LEU A 15 8.62 6.61 -6.11
CA LEU A 15 9.26 7.60 -5.23
C LEU A 15 8.37 8.02 -4.06
N ALA A 16 7.07 8.19 -4.29
CA ALA A 16 6.11 8.55 -3.24
C ALA A 16 6.08 7.50 -2.13
N PHE A 17 5.92 6.23 -2.49
CA PHE A 17 5.89 5.14 -1.51
C PHE A 17 7.25 4.80 -0.93
N PHE A 18 8.34 4.96 -1.69
CA PHE A 18 9.69 4.80 -1.19
C PHE A 18 9.98 5.82 -0.08
N SER A 19 9.67 7.09 -0.33
CA SER A 19 9.89 8.19 0.63
C SER A 19 9.08 7.99 1.90
N MET A 20 7.81 7.59 1.76
CA MET A 20 6.97 7.23 2.91
C MET A 20 7.53 6.01 3.65
N GLY A 21 7.86 4.92 2.95
CA GLY A 21 8.36 3.69 3.55
C GLY A 21 9.66 3.92 4.32
N LEU A 22 10.59 4.69 3.75
CA LEU A 22 11.83 5.09 4.40
C LEU A 22 11.58 5.93 5.65
N LEU A 23 10.70 6.94 5.57
CA LEU A 23 10.41 7.78 6.73
C LEU A 23 9.69 6.99 7.83
N VAL A 24 8.73 6.12 7.47
CA VAL A 24 8.05 5.24 8.42
C VAL A 24 9.05 4.30 9.11
N MET A 25 10.04 3.79 8.38
CA MET A 25 11.09 2.93 8.95
C MET A 25 11.95 3.67 9.98
N VAL A 26 12.31 4.93 9.70
CA VAL A 26 13.18 5.75 10.57
C VAL A 26 12.41 6.34 11.76
N GLU A 27 11.21 6.88 11.52
CA GLU A 27 10.45 7.65 12.50
C GLU A 27 9.39 6.81 13.22
N GLY A 28 8.93 5.71 12.63
CA GLY A 28 7.83 4.91 13.17
C GLY A 28 8.16 4.23 14.51
N GLY A 29 9.45 4.07 14.83
CA GLY A 29 9.93 3.56 16.11
C GLY A 29 9.70 4.52 17.30
N ARG A 30 9.48 5.82 17.04
CA ARG A 30 9.38 6.86 18.07
C ARG A 30 8.01 6.92 18.76
N SER A 31 6.98 6.30 18.18
CA SER A 31 5.64 6.33 18.77
C SER A 31 5.60 5.69 20.16
N LEU A 32 5.04 6.41 21.14
CA LEU A 32 4.81 5.88 22.49
C LEU A 32 3.76 4.76 22.50
N ASP A 33 2.81 4.80 21.55
CA ASP A 33 1.83 3.74 21.34
C ASP A 33 2.50 2.50 20.73
N THR A 34 2.63 1.44 21.55
CA THR A 34 3.23 0.17 21.13
C THR A 34 2.47 -0.52 20.00
N ARG A 35 1.13 -0.37 19.92
CA ARG A 35 0.32 -0.91 18.84
C ARG A 35 0.65 -0.21 17.53
N LEU A 36 0.70 1.12 17.55
CA LEU A 36 1.01 1.93 16.39
C LEU A 36 2.44 1.68 15.91
N ARG A 37 3.41 1.60 16.83
CA ARG A 37 4.80 1.24 16.52
C ARG A 37 4.92 -0.12 15.81
N ARG A 38 4.12 -1.12 16.22
CA ARG A 38 4.07 -2.43 15.55
C ARG A 38 3.40 -2.35 14.19
N ALA A 39 2.34 -1.56 14.04
CA ALA A 39 1.65 -1.35 12.77
C ALA A 39 2.53 -0.66 11.72
N LEU A 40 3.39 0.28 12.13
CA LEU A 40 4.23 1.04 11.20
C LEU A 40 5.33 0.21 10.53
N ARG A 41 5.81 -0.88 11.16
CA ARG A 41 6.81 -1.78 10.56
C ARG A 41 6.34 -2.40 9.23
N PRO A 42 5.18 -3.08 9.16
CA PRO A 42 4.68 -3.60 7.90
C PRO A 42 4.25 -2.48 6.92
N LEU A 43 3.88 -1.29 7.39
CA LEU A 43 3.67 -0.14 6.49
C LEU A 43 4.96 0.30 5.80
N ALA A 44 6.10 0.31 6.52
CA ALA A 44 7.40 0.58 5.93
C ALA A 44 7.77 -0.49 4.88
N ALA A 45 7.56 -1.77 5.21
CA ALA A 45 7.77 -2.88 4.27
C ALA A 45 6.91 -2.73 3.01
N PHE A 46 5.62 -2.40 3.15
CA PHE A 46 4.75 -2.08 2.02
C PHE A 46 5.35 -0.97 1.16
N GLY A 47 5.67 0.20 1.74
CA GLY A 47 6.17 1.34 0.97
C GLY A 47 7.45 1.03 0.19
N LEU A 48 8.41 0.34 0.80
CA LEU A 48 9.69 0.00 0.19
C LEU A 48 9.57 -1.08 -0.89
N ILE A 49 8.87 -2.19 -0.58
CA ILE A 49 8.70 -3.31 -1.52
C ILE A 49 7.83 -2.87 -2.71
N HIS A 50 6.74 -2.15 -2.44
CA HIS A 50 5.86 -1.67 -3.49
C HIS A 50 6.56 -0.66 -4.40
N ALA A 51 7.33 0.28 -3.86
CA ALA A 51 8.11 1.20 -4.68
C ALA A 51 9.10 0.50 -5.59
N ALA A 52 9.79 -0.52 -5.08
CA ALA A 52 10.70 -1.32 -5.89
C ALA A 52 9.94 -2.11 -6.98
N ASN A 53 8.69 -2.53 -6.72
CA ASN A 53 7.84 -3.15 -7.73
C ASN A 53 7.45 -2.18 -8.86
N GLU A 54 7.07 -0.94 -8.52
CA GLU A 54 6.73 0.10 -9.49
C GLU A 54 7.94 0.48 -10.37
N TRP A 55 9.14 0.55 -9.79
CA TRP A 55 10.37 0.78 -10.57
C TRP A 55 10.76 -0.43 -11.44
N LEU A 56 10.44 -1.65 -11.00
CA LEU A 56 10.61 -2.84 -11.82
C LEU A 56 9.69 -2.83 -13.04
N GLU A 57 8.44 -2.36 -12.87
CA GLU A 57 7.49 -2.17 -13.97
C GLU A 57 7.96 -1.08 -14.94
N MET A 58 8.49 0.03 -14.42
CA MET A 58 9.16 1.06 -15.22
C MET A 58 10.32 0.47 -16.04
N TYR A 59 11.21 -0.30 -15.40
CA TYR A 59 12.36 -0.90 -16.06
C TYR A 59 11.96 -1.86 -17.18
N GLN A 60 10.94 -2.70 -16.95
CA GLN A 60 10.38 -3.58 -17.97
C GLN A 60 9.86 -2.79 -19.18
N GLY A 61 9.13 -1.70 -18.96
CA GLY A 61 8.65 -0.83 -20.03
C GLY A 61 9.78 -0.21 -20.86
N VAL A 62 10.85 0.23 -20.19
CA VAL A 62 12.06 0.77 -20.87
C VAL A 62 12.80 -0.33 -21.64
N ALA A 63 12.93 -1.53 -21.08
CA ALA A 63 13.57 -2.65 -21.74
C ALA A 63 12.85 -3.02 -23.06
N VAL A 64 11.51 -3.09 -23.04
CA VAL A 64 10.70 -3.33 -24.24
C VAL A 64 10.92 -2.24 -25.29
N LEU A 65 10.93 -0.97 -24.90
CA LEU A 65 11.19 0.14 -25.81
C LEU A 65 12.56 0.03 -26.49
N LEU A 66 13.57 -0.43 -25.76
CA LEU A 66 14.93 -0.64 -26.27
C LEU A 66 15.12 -1.97 -27.00
N GLY A 67 14.04 -2.74 -27.22
CA GLY A 67 14.09 -4.05 -27.87
C GLY A 67 14.84 -5.11 -27.06
N GLN A 68 15.01 -4.91 -25.75
CA GLN A 68 15.70 -5.84 -24.87
C GLN A 68 14.74 -6.93 -24.39
N PRO A 69 15.17 -8.20 -24.39
CA PRO A 69 14.35 -9.30 -23.89
C PRO A 69 14.15 -9.17 -22.37
N ILE A 70 12.93 -9.43 -21.90
CA ILE A 70 12.64 -9.52 -20.46
C ILE A 70 12.88 -10.96 -19.98
N PRO A 71 13.78 -11.19 -19.02
CA PRO A 71 13.99 -12.52 -18.46
C PRO A 71 12.73 -13.06 -17.77
N ALA A 72 12.38 -14.33 -18.01
CA ALA A 72 11.14 -14.93 -17.49
C ALA A 72 11.04 -14.94 -15.95
N TRP A 73 12.16 -15.02 -15.23
CA TRP A 73 12.17 -14.98 -13.77
C TRP A 73 11.69 -13.63 -13.20
N LEU A 74 11.77 -12.55 -13.99
CA LEU A 74 11.38 -11.20 -13.57
C LEU A 74 9.88 -11.10 -13.30
N PHE A 75 9.05 -11.84 -14.05
CA PHE A 75 7.60 -11.92 -13.80
C PHE A 75 7.29 -12.53 -12.43
N GLY A 76 8.06 -13.55 -12.03
CA GLY A 76 7.94 -14.15 -10.70
C GLY A 76 8.35 -13.19 -9.58
N VAL A 77 9.43 -12.42 -9.79
CA VAL A 77 9.87 -11.40 -8.84
C VAL A 77 8.85 -10.28 -8.71
N HIS A 78 8.33 -9.77 -9.83
CA HIS A 78 7.25 -8.77 -9.85
C HIS A 78 6.03 -9.26 -9.07
N LEU A 79 5.53 -10.46 -9.37
CA LEU A 79 4.37 -11.03 -8.70
C LEU A 79 4.60 -11.21 -7.18
N ALA A 80 5.78 -11.71 -6.80
CA ALA A 80 6.15 -11.88 -5.40
C ALA A 80 6.20 -10.55 -4.66
N MET A 81 6.89 -9.54 -5.21
CA MET A 81 6.98 -8.20 -4.62
C MET A 81 5.61 -7.55 -4.49
N LEU A 82 4.77 -7.65 -5.51
CA LEU A 82 3.39 -7.16 -5.48
C LEU A 82 2.60 -7.81 -4.35
N ALA A 83 2.63 -9.14 -4.25
CA ALA A 83 1.93 -9.88 -3.20
C ALA A 83 2.44 -9.54 -1.80
N PHE A 84 3.77 -9.60 -1.57
CA PHE A 84 4.37 -9.28 -0.27
C PHE A 84 4.11 -7.84 0.15
N SER A 85 4.07 -6.90 -0.79
CA SER A 85 3.71 -5.52 -0.49
C SER A 85 2.28 -5.43 0.07
N PHE A 86 1.29 -6.07 -0.58
CA PHE A 86 -0.10 -6.00 -0.12
C PHE A 86 -0.38 -6.83 1.13
N VAL A 87 0.30 -7.96 1.33
CA VAL A 87 0.26 -8.68 2.62
C VAL A 87 0.80 -7.79 3.74
N SER A 88 1.86 -7.04 3.48
CA SER A 88 2.38 -6.05 4.45
C SER A 88 1.37 -4.94 4.72
N LEU A 89 0.69 -4.42 3.70
CA LEU A 89 -0.37 -3.42 3.89
C LEU A 89 -1.56 -3.99 4.69
N ALA A 90 -1.95 -5.23 4.45
CA ALA A 90 -2.99 -5.93 5.21
C ALA A 90 -2.57 -6.11 6.67
N ALA A 91 -1.31 -6.46 6.93
CA ALA A 91 -0.77 -6.56 8.29
C ALA A 91 -0.79 -5.19 9.00
N PHE A 92 -0.44 -4.09 8.33
CA PHE A 92 -0.58 -2.74 8.86
C PHE A 92 -2.02 -2.44 9.29
N GLY A 93 -3.00 -2.62 8.39
CA GLY A 93 -4.41 -2.41 8.70
C GLY A 93 -4.88 -3.29 9.87
N SER A 94 -4.46 -4.55 9.89
CA SER A 94 -4.79 -5.51 10.95
C SER A 94 -4.24 -5.09 12.31
N TYR A 95 -3.00 -4.61 12.40
CA TYR A 95 -2.44 -4.11 13.66
C TYR A 95 -3.17 -2.88 14.19
N LEU A 96 -3.64 -1.98 13.32
CA LEU A 96 -4.43 -0.81 13.73
C LEU A 96 -5.79 -1.21 14.35
N LEU A 97 -6.36 -2.34 13.91
CA LEU A 97 -7.62 -2.86 14.43
C LEU A 97 -7.48 -3.64 15.75
N ALA A 98 -6.25 -3.97 16.17
CA ALA A 98 -6.04 -4.76 17.38
C ALA A 98 -6.41 -3.96 18.64
N VAL A 99 -7.35 -4.49 19.43
CA VAL A 99 -7.80 -3.86 20.69
C VAL A 99 -6.94 -4.28 21.90
N SER A 100 -6.22 -5.41 21.81
CA SER A 100 -5.35 -5.91 22.88
C SER A 100 -4.12 -6.66 22.34
N PRO A 101 -3.07 -6.89 23.17
CA PRO A 101 -1.88 -7.63 22.75
C PRO A 101 -2.16 -9.08 22.32
N THR A 102 -3.12 -9.75 22.95
CA THR A 102 -3.58 -11.10 22.57
C THR A 102 -4.34 -11.03 21.24
N ALA A 103 -5.20 -10.02 21.05
CA ALA A 103 -5.87 -9.77 19.78
C ALA A 103 -4.87 -9.45 18.66
N SER A 104 -3.69 -8.85 18.95
CA SER A 104 -2.66 -8.60 17.93
C SER A 104 -2.09 -9.88 17.31
N ARG A 105 -2.10 -11.02 18.01
CA ARG A 105 -1.67 -12.31 17.41
C ARG A 105 -2.77 -12.91 16.55
N LEU A 106 -4.01 -12.86 17.02
CA LEU A 106 -5.16 -13.38 16.29
C LEU A 106 -5.48 -12.55 15.04
N ILE A 107 -5.19 -11.25 15.04
CA ILE A 107 -5.45 -10.38 13.90
C ILE A 107 -4.48 -10.61 12.73
N LEU A 108 -3.34 -11.28 12.95
CA LEU A 108 -2.46 -11.75 11.87
C LEU A 108 -3.07 -12.93 11.10
N VAL A 109 -4.15 -13.55 11.59
CA VAL A 109 -4.92 -14.52 10.79
C VAL A 109 -5.54 -13.85 9.57
N VAL A 110 -5.81 -12.54 9.61
CA VAL A 110 -6.37 -11.81 8.45
C VAL A 110 -5.40 -11.77 7.27
N PRO A 111 -4.16 -11.24 7.37
CA PRO A 111 -3.23 -11.27 6.25
C PRO A 111 -2.86 -12.70 5.82
N LEU A 112 -2.76 -13.66 6.75
CA LEU A 112 -2.53 -15.07 6.41
C LEU A 112 -3.71 -15.69 5.66
N GLY A 113 -4.94 -15.32 6.01
CA GLY A 113 -6.15 -15.75 5.30
C GLY A 113 -6.20 -15.18 3.89
N LEU A 114 -5.86 -13.90 3.72
CA LEU A 114 -5.74 -13.28 2.39
C LEU A 114 -4.65 -13.94 1.54
N GLU A 115 -3.48 -14.21 2.13
CA GLU A 115 -2.40 -14.94 1.48
C GLU A 115 -2.84 -16.35 1.08
N THR A 116 -3.57 -17.05 1.95
CA THR A 116 -4.12 -18.38 1.67
C THR A 116 -5.07 -18.33 0.48
N VAL A 117 -6.05 -17.40 0.47
CA VAL A 117 -6.96 -17.19 -0.67
C VAL A 117 -6.17 -16.92 -1.94
N TRP A 118 -5.15 -16.07 -1.87
CA TRP A 118 -4.31 -15.73 -3.01
C TRP A 118 -3.56 -16.95 -3.56
N VAL A 119 -2.86 -17.71 -2.71
CA VAL A 119 -2.10 -18.91 -3.09
C VAL A 119 -3.01 -19.96 -3.72
N PHE A 120 -4.14 -20.30 -3.08
CA PHE A 120 -5.09 -21.27 -3.63
C PHE A 120 -5.68 -20.79 -4.96
N GLY A 121 -5.99 -19.49 -5.08
CA GLY A 121 -6.43 -18.89 -6.33
C GLY A 121 -5.39 -19.05 -7.44
N LEU A 122 -4.10 -18.80 -7.18
CA LEU A 122 -3.05 -19.00 -8.17
C LEU A 122 -2.95 -20.46 -8.65
N PHE A 123 -3.08 -21.43 -7.74
CA PHE A 123 -3.10 -22.85 -8.12
C PHE A 123 -4.27 -23.20 -9.02
N ILE A 124 -5.47 -22.69 -8.72
CA ILE A 124 -6.67 -22.89 -9.55
C ILE A 124 -6.47 -22.24 -10.92
N LEU A 125 -6.04 -20.97 -10.95
CA LEU A 125 -5.86 -20.20 -12.19
C LEU A 125 -4.80 -20.84 -13.10
N LYS A 126 -3.72 -21.40 -12.54
CA LYS A 126 -2.71 -22.14 -13.30
C LYS A 126 -3.29 -23.34 -14.06
N GLY A 127 -4.32 -23.99 -13.52
CA GLY A 127 -5.02 -25.10 -14.19
C GLY A 127 -6.00 -24.66 -15.28
N HIS A 128 -6.47 -23.41 -15.25
CA HIS A 128 -7.53 -22.91 -16.14
C HIS A 128 -6.99 -22.07 -17.30
N TYR A 129 -5.85 -21.38 -17.14
CA TYR A 129 -5.33 -20.45 -18.13
C TYR A 129 -4.01 -20.95 -18.75
N PRO A 130 -3.80 -20.72 -20.06
CA PRO A 130 -2.58 -21.13 -20.74
C PRO A 130 -1.37 -20.32 -20.28
N ALA A 131 -0.18 -20.91 -20.39
CA ALA A 131 1.08 -20.33 -19.91
C ALA A 131 1.38 -18.88 -20.36
N PRO A 132 1.04 -18.43 -21.59
CA PRO A 132 1.28 -17.04 -21.99
C PRO A 132 0.41 -16.01 -21.25
N LEU A 133 -0.75 -16.42 -20.74
CA LEU A 133 -1.71 -15.51 -20.10
C LEU A 133 -1.58 -15.52 -18.56
N ILE A 134 -0.93 -16.53 -17.99
CA ILE A 134 -0.98 -16.78 -16.55
C ILE A 134 -0.40 -15.64 -15.73
N TRP A 135 0.66 -14.96 -16.20
CA TRP A 135 1.29 -13.87 -15.47
C TRP A 135 0.37 -12.65 -15.36
N ASN A 136 -0.33 -12.31 -16.44
CA ASN A 136 -1.26 -11.18 -16.43
C ASN A 136 -2.49 -11.48 -15.57
N VAL A 137 -3.00 -12.72 -15.65
CA VAL A 137 -4.10 -13.19 -14.81
C VAL A 137 -3.70 -13.22 -13.34
N ALA A 138 -2.49 -13.64 -13.02
CA ALA A 138 -1.95 -13.66 -11.66
C ALA A 138 -1.77 -12.25 -11.08
N ASP A 139 -1.31 -11.27 -11.88
CA ASP A 139 -1.25 -9.86 -11.46
C ASP A 139 -2.65 -9.34 -11.10
N VAL A 140 -3.63 -9.54 -11.98
CA VAL A 140 -5.04 -9.14 -11.75
C VAL A 140 -5.61 -9.80 -10.49
N TRP A 141 -5.39 -11.11 -10.33
CA TRP A 141 -5.82 -11.84 -9.15
C TRP A 141 -5.19 -11.27 -7.87
N THR A 142 -3.89 -10.98 -7.90
CA THR A 142 -3.16 -10.38 -6.76
C THR A 142 -3.77 -9.05 -6.36
N ARG A 143 -4.14 -8.21 -7.33
CA ARG A 143 -4.77 -6.91 -7.06
C ARG A 143 -6.17 -7.08 -6.45
N TYR A 144 -6.97 -8.01 -6.96
CA TYR A 144 -8.32 -8.24 -6.45
C TYR A 144 -8.32 -8.93 -5.08
N SER A 145 -7.52 -9.98 -4.90
CA SER A 145 -7.55 -10.82 -3.70
C SER A 145 -6.73 -10.26 -2.54
N LEU A 146 -5.66 -9.48 -2.82
CA LEU A 146 -4.80 -8.90 -1.79
C LEU A 146 -4.92 -7.39 -1.73
N ALA A 147 -4.73 -6.68 -2.85
CA ALA A 147 -4.57 -5.23 -2.82
C ALA A 147 -5.83 -4.49 -2.36
N ILE A 148 -7.00 -4.84 -2.91
CA ILE A 148 -8.29 -4.26 -2.50
C ILE A 148 -8.54 -4.48 -1.00
N PRO A 149 -8.59 -5.72 -0.46
CA PRO A 149 -8.86 -5.92 0.96
C PRO A 149 -7.78 -5.33 1.86
N ALA A 150 -6.50 -5.40 1.48
CA ALA A 150 -5.42 -4.78 2.24
C ALA A 150 -5.59 -3.26 2.38
N ALA A 151 -5.90 -2.58 1.28
CA ALA A 151 -6.12 -1.14 1.26
C ALA A 151 -7.36 -0.73 2.06
N LEU A 152 -8.44 -1.52 1.98
CA LEU A 152 -9.64 -1.30 2.80
C LEU A 152 -9.35 -1.51 4.29
N LEU A 153 -8.62 -2.55 4.67
CA LEU A 153 -8.19 -2.78 6.05
C LEU A 153 -7.35 -1.62 6.58
N ALA A 154 -6.40 -1.12 5.78
CA ALA A 154 -5.59 0.04 6.12
C ALA A 154 -6.46 1.29 6.33
N ALA A 155 -7.41 1.55 5.43
CA ALA A 155 -8.33 2.67 5.53
C ALA A 155 -9.21 2.58 6.79
N ILE A 156 -9.83 1.43 7.05
CA ILE A 156 -10.68 1.20 8.23
C ILE A 156 -9.85 1.36 9.53
N GLY A 157 -8.65 0.78 9.56
CA GLY A 157 -7.74 0.90 10.71
C GLY A 157 -7.37 2.36 11.01
N LEU A 158 -7.08 3.15 9.99
CA LEU A 158 -6.76 4.58 10.13
C LEU A 158 -7.98 5.41 10.58
N VAL A 159 -9.19 5.10 10.11
CA VAL A 159 -10.43 5.74 10.59
C VAL A 159 -10.68 5.45 12.07
N ILE A 160 -10.42 4.23 12.53
CA ILE A 160 -10.56 3.89 13.95
C ILE A 160 -9.51 4.63 14.78
N GLN A 161 -8.26 4.67 14.33
CA GLN A 161 -7.19 5.39 15.01
C GLN A 161 -7.46 6.90 15.08
N GLN A 162 -8.09 7.49 14.06
CA GLN A 162 -8.51 8.88 14.06
C GLN A 162 -9.45 9.21 15.23
N ARG A 163 -10.38 8.32 15.58
CA ARG A 163 -11.32 8.53 16.69
C ARG A 163 -10.58 8.57 18.02
N VAL A 164 -9.58 7.69 18.19
CA VAL A 164 -8.72 7.64 19.38
C VAL A 164 -7.94 8.95 19.55
N PHE A 165 -7.32 9.45 18.48
CA PHE A 165 -6.58 10.72 18.54
C PHE A 165 -7.48 11.93 18.83
N ARG A 166 -8.69 11.98 18.25
CA ARG A 166 -9.63 13.06 18.56
C ARG A 166 -10.07 13.05 20.03
N GLN A 167 -10.30 11.88 20.60
CA GLN A 167 -10.64 11.73 22.02
C GLN A 167 -9.49 12.15 22.95
N ALA A 168 -8.25 11.95 22.52
CA ALA A 168 -7.05 12.38 23.25
C ALA A 168 -6.68 13.87 23.06
N GLY A 169 -7.54 14.68 22.42
CA GLY A 169 -7.27 16.11 22.16
C GLY A 169 -6.28 16.39 21.02
N LEU A 170 -5.88 15.35 20.27
CA LEU A 170 -4.91 15.39 19.18
C LEU A 170 -5.61 15.52 17.80
N VAL A 171 -6.48 16.54 17.67
CA VAL A 171 -7.44 16.69 16.56
C VAL A 171 -6.77 16.83 15.18
N SER A 172 -5.66 17.56 15.08
CA SER A 172 -4.91 17.72 13.82
C SER A 172 -4.42 16.39 13.28
N PHE A 173 -3.92 15.53 14.16
CA PHE A 173 -3.41 14.20 13.82
C PHE A 173 -4.53 13.23 13.47
N GLY A 174 -5.70 13.36 14.11
CA GLY A 174 -6.91 12.69 13.66
C GLY A 174 -7.29 13.06 12.22
N ARG A 175 -7.18 14.33 11.82
CA ARG A 175 -7.47 14.74 10.45
C ARG A 175 -6.47 14.18 9.44
N ASP A 176 -5.18 14.17 9.77
CA ASP A 176 -4.15 13.61 8.89
C ASP A 176 -4.32 12.08 8.73
N ALA A 177 -4.68 11.36 9.80
CA ALA A 177 -5.04 9.94 9.73
C ALA A 177 -6.28 9.69 8.85
N LEU A 178 -7.31 10.55 8.92
CA LEU A 178 -8.50 10.43 8.08
C LEU A 178 -8.17 10.60 6.59
N TRP A 179 -7.36 11.60 6.25
CA TRP A 179 -6.97 11.82 4.85
C TRP A 179 -6.09 10.69 4.31
N ALA A 180 -5.20 10.14 5.14
CA ALA A 180 -4.49 8.91 4.79
C ALA A 180 -5.46 7.74 4.56
N ALA A 181 -6.49 7.59 5.38
CA ALA A 181 -7.52 6.56 5.20
C ALA A 181 -8.28 6.72 3.88
N VAL A 182 -8.68 7.96 3.56
CA VAL A 182 -9.35 8.29 2.29
C VAL A 182 -8.44 7.96 1.10
N ALA A 183 -7.15 8.30 1.18
CA ALA A 183 -6.19 7.96 0.14
C ALA A 183 -6.06 6.45 -0.05
N PHE A 184 -5.88 5.66 1.02
CA PHE A 184 -5.87 4.19 0.92
C PHE A 184 -7.20 3.62 0.41
N GLY A 185 -8.34 4.20 0.79
CA GLY A 185 -9.65 3.81 0.28
C GLY A 185 -9.76 3.98 -1.24
N TRP A 186 -9.40 5.15 -1.76
CA TRP A 186 -9.35 5.41 -3.21
C TRP A 186 -8.32 4.55 -3.94
N TYR A 187 -7.16 4.34 -3.30
CA TYR A 187 -6.11 3.48 -3.82
C TYR A 187 -6.60 2.05 -4.02
N GLY A 188 -7.33 1.50 -3.04
CA GLY A 188 -7.94 0.16 -3.14
C GLY A 188 -9.09 0.11 -4.14
N LEU A 189 -10.09 0.97 -3.97
CA LEU A 189 -11.37 0.87 -4.70
C LEU A 189 -11.27 1.26 -6.17
N ILE A 190 -10.53 2.32 -6.50
CA ILE A 190 -10.32 2.72 -7.90
C ILE A 190 -8.99 2.19 -8.39
N GLY A 191 -7.91 2.44 -7.63
CA GLY A 191 -6.56 2.11 -8.08
C GLY A 191 -6.38 0.63 -8.39
N GLN A 192 -6.99 -0.28 -7.63
CA GLN A 192 -6.83 -1.73 -7.83
C GLN A 192 -8.01 -2.41 -8.53
N LEU A 193 -9.08 -1.68 -8.84
CA LEU A 193 -10.21 -2.21 -9.60
C LEU A 193 -9.96 -2.12 -11.11
N PHE A 194 -9.48 -0.96 -11.58
CA PHE A 194 -9.12 -0.73 -12.97
C PHE A 194 -7.69 -1.23 -13.21
N VAL A 195 -7.58 -2.49 -13.61
CA VAL A 195 -6.33 -3.21 -13.85
C VAL A 195 -6.18 -3.53 -15.33
N GLN A 196 -5.08 -4.17 -15.73
CA GLN A 196 -4.92 -4.60 -17.12
C GLN A 196 -6.04 -5.55 -17.55
N MET A 197 -6.46 -5.44 -18.83
CA MET A 197 -7.52 -6.28 -19.38
C MET A 197 -7.04 -7.73 -19.48
N THR A 198 -7.76 -8.65 -18.86
CA THR A 198 -7.53 -10.09 -18.99
C THR A 198 -8.86 -10.82 -19.13
N THR A 199 -8.79 -12.15 -19.26
CA THR A 199 -9.95 -13.04 -19.29
C THR A 199 -10.47 -13.38 -17.88
N LEU A 200 -9.89 -12.82 -16.81
CA LEU A 200 -10.33 -13.02 -15.44
C LEU A 200 -11.36 -11.93 -15.05
N PRO A 201 -12.63 -12.27 -14.78
CA PRO A 201 -13.61 -11.26 -14.40
C PRO A 201 -13.27 -10.57 -13.06
N PRO A 202 -13.62 -9.27 -12.87
CA PRO A 202 -14.27 -8.38 -13.83
C PRO A 202 -13.31 -7.63 -14.79
N SER A 203 -12.01 -7.99 -14.87
CA SER A 203 -11.04 -7.24 -15.71
C SER A 203 -11.36 -7.29 -17.20
N ASN A 204 -12.18 -8.25 -17.63
CA ASN A 204 -12.71 -8.33 -18.98
C ASN A 204 -13.65 -7.16 -19.35
N VAL A 205 -14.23 -6.49 -18.35
CA VAL A 205 -15.13 -5.34 -18.52
C VAL A 205 -14.58 -4.08 -17.84
N ILE A 206 -14.17 -4.19 -16.58
CA ILE A 206 -13.65 -3.08 -15.77
C ILE A 206 -12.12 -3.16 -15.75
N ASN A 207 -11.48 -2.40 -16.64
CA ASN A 207 -10.04 -2.39 -16.81
C ASN A 207 -9.49 -1.00 -17.10
N GLN A 208 -8.17 -0.89 -17.16
CA GLN A 208 -7.45 0.36 -17.41
C GLN A 208 -7.86 1.05 -18.73
N THR A 209 -8.25 0.31 -19.76
CA THR A 209 -8.74 0.89 -21.03
C THR A 209 -10.10 1.56 -20.83
N LEU A 210 -11.00 0.92 -20.09
CA LEU A 210 -12.27 1.57 -19.70
C LEU A 210 -12.01 2.84 -18.88
N PHE A 211 -11.08 2.81 -17.94
CA PHE A 211 -10.72 3.99 -17.15
C PHE A 211 -10.21 5.12 -18.05
N GLU A 212 -9.27 4.82 -18.93
CA GLU A 212 -8.69 5.81 -19.86
C GLU A 212 -9.74 6.42 -20.79
N ASN A 213 -10.67 5.60 -21.30
CA ASN A 213 -11.78 6.09 -22.13
C ASN A 213 -12.75 7.00 -21.37
N LEU A 214 -12.98 6.76 -20.08
CA LEU A 214 -13.90 7.54 -19.26
C LEU A 214 -13.29 8.85 -18.74
N PHE A 215 -12.02 8.82 -18.34
CA PHE A 215 -11.36 9.93 -17.64
C PHE A 215 -10.36 10.70 -18.50
N GLY A 216 -9.92 10.14 -19.63
CA GLY A 216 -8.98 10.77 -20.57
C GLY A 216 -7.51 10.72 -20.11
N PHE A 217 -7.17 9.91 -19.11
CA PHE A 217 -5.80 9.73 -18.63
C PHE A 217 -5.58 8.32 -18.05
N PRO A 218 -4.34 7.81 -17.99
CA PRO A 218 -4.05 6.44 -17.52
C PRO A 218 -4.29 6.28 -16.01
N VAL A 219 -4.85 5.13 -15.61
CA VAL A 219 -5.09 4.80 -14.19
C VAL A 219 -3.82 4.86 -13.33
N GLN A 220 -2.65 4.62 -13.93
CA GLN A 220 -1.36 4.73 -13.27
C GLN A 220 -1.12 6.15 -12.73
N LEU A 221 -1.57 7.19 -13.43
CA LEU A 221 -1.49 8.57 -12.94
C LEU A 221 -2.39 8.79 -11.73
N PHE A 222 -3.59 8.19 -11.72
CA PHE A 222 -4.45 8.19 -10.55
C PHE A 222 -3.78 7.51 -9.36
N ARG A 223 -3.21 6.32 -9.55
CA ARG A 223 -2.47 5.58 -8.50
C ARG A 223 -1.31 6.41 -7.95
N ALA A 224 -0.53 7.03 -8.83
CA ALA A 224 0.59 7.90 -8.45
C ALA A 224 0.11 9.10 -7.62
N ALA A 225 -0.94 9.79 -8.05
CA ALA A 225 -1.49 10.94 -7.32
C ALA A 225 -2.00 10.54 -5.93
N ILE A 226 -2.73 9.42 -5.84
CA ILE A 226 -3.21 8.91 -4.56
C ILE A 226 -2.06 8.43 -3.67
N ALA A 227 -1.00 7.86 -4.23
CA ALA A 227 0.20 7.49 -3.48
C ALA A 227 0.92 8.71 -2.90
N VAL A 228 1.05 9.81 -3.67
CA VAL A 228 1.59 11.07 -3.15
C VAL A 228 0.73 11.58 -1.99
N LEU A 229 -0.61 11.55 -2.12
CA LEU A 229 -1.52 11.96 -1.05
C LEU A 229 -1.36 11.07 0.18
N ALA A 230 -1.36 9.75 0.02
CA ALA A 230 -1.17 8.79 1.10
C ALA A 230 0.16 9.05 1.82
N SER A 231 1.25 9.14 1.06
CA SER A 231 2.59 9.44 1.59
C SER A 231 2.63 10.75 2.34
N PHE A 232 2.07 11.83 1.79
CA PHE A 232 2.03 13.12 2.45
C PHE A 232 1.32 13.07 3.81
N PHE A 233 0.13 12.47 3.86
CA PHE A 233 -0.65 12.41 5.09
C PHE A 233 -0.09 11.43 6.11
N VAL A 234 0.47 10.28 5.68
CA VAL A 234 1.21 9.37 6.57
C VAL A 234 2.42 10.07 7.16
N ILE A 235 3.21 10.79 6.36
CA ILE A 235 4.39 11.53 6.83
C ILE A 235 3.99 12.60 7.86
N ARG A 236 2.93 13.37 7.59
CA ARG A 236 2.41 14.35 8.56
C ARG A 236 1.91 13.71 9.84
N PHE A 237 1.23 12.58 9.71
CA PHE A 237 0.76 11.78 10.83
C PHE A 237 1.92 11.32 11.72
N LEU A 238 3.06 10.92 11.15
CA LEU A 238 4.24 10.54 11.93
C LEU A 238 4.85 11.70 12.73
N ARG A 239 4.77 12.95 12.22
CA ARG A 239 5.26 14.13 12.96
C ARG A 239 4.54 14.32 14.30
N ALA A 240 3.35 13.73 14.46
CA ALA A 240 2.62 13.71 15.72
C ALA A 240 3.45 13.16 16.87
N PHE A 241 4.22 12.09 16.62
CA PHE A 241 4.96 11.40 17.67
C PHE A 241 6.08 12.29 18.22
N GLN A 242 6.73 13.06 17.36
CA GLN A 242 7.77 13.99 17.78
C GLN A 242 7.20 15.05 18.74
N VAL A 243 6.05 15.62 18.39
CA VAL A 243 5.35 16.61 19.24
C VAL A 243 4.89 16.00 20.56
N GLU A 244 4.41 14.76 20.55
CA GLU A 244 3.97 14.05 21.77
C GLU A 244 5.15 13.78 22.72
N ILE A 245 6.28 13.32 22.18
CA ILE A 245 7.51 13.09 22.95
C ILE A 245 8.02 14.40 23.58
N GLU A 246 8.08 15.48 22.80
CA GLU A 246 8.53 16.79 23.29
C GLU A 246 7.66 17.28 24.44
N ARG A 247 6.33 17.20 24.31
CA ARG A 247 5.40 17.55 25.40
C ARG A 247 5.63 16.71 26.65
N GLN A 248 5.87 15.41 26.50
CA GLN A 248 6.13 14.54 27.63
C GLN A 248 7.44 14.90 28.34
N ILE A 249 8.51 15.18 27.59
CA ILE A 249 9.79 15.63 28.15
C ILE A 249 9.61 16.93 28.94
N THR A 250 8.92 17.93 28.37
CA THR A 250 8.64 19.20 29.05
C THR A 250 7.86 18.97 30.35
N SER A 251 6.82 18.13 30.33
CA SER A 251 6.02 17.83 31.53
C SER A 251 6.84 17.15 32.64
N LEU A 252 7.79 16.28 32.27
CA LEU A 252 8.68 15.62 33.22
C LEU A 252 9.73 16.59 33.79
N GLN A 253 10.18 17.56 33.00
CA GLN A 253 11.08 18.62 33.46
C GLN A 253 10.38 19.55 34.46
N GLU A 254 9.15 19.97 34.17
CA GLU A 254 8.35 20.79 35.08
C GLU A 254 8.04 20.05 36.39
N ALA A 255 7.78 18.75 36.34
CA ALA A 255 7.53 17.93 37.53
C ALA A 255 8.78 17.73 38.40
N ARG A 256 9.99 17.83 37.85
CA ARG A 256 11.26 17.77 38.60
C ARG A 256 11.64 19.11 39.24
N LEU A 257 11.09 20.21 38.73
CA LEU A 257 11.34 21.57 39.23
C LEU A 257 10.37 21.98 40.36
N LYS A 258 9.36 21.16 40.65
CA LYS A 258 8.46 21.28 41.80
C LYS A 258 8.89 20.32 42.91
#